data_AF-A0A7W1Z7C4-F1
#
_entry.id   AF-A0A7W1Z7C4-F1
#
_cell.length_a   1.000
_cell.length_b   1.000
_cell.length_c   1.000
_cell.angle_alpha   90.00
_cell.angle_beta   90.00
_cell.angle_gamma   90.00
#
_symmetry.space_group_name_H-M   'P 1'
#
loop_
_entity.id
_entity.type
_entity.pdbx_description
1 polymer ?
#
loop_
_entity_poly.entity_id
_entity_poly.type
_entity_poly.pdbx_seq_one_letter_code
_entity_poly.pdbx_strand_id
1 'polypeptide(L)'
;LLWIFITSITSDLPLVSFKFLVARLWFIIAFYFLGVQLFKKYSNIKVFSWLYIISFSAIIVYTLYNHALVNFDEKIANYIMSPFYNDHTVYGAMLAMFLPVLLFFSLNKKYSGSIKFAAFLFLVLFIVALIFSYTRAAWVSLVVAL
;
A
#
# COMPACT_ATOMS: atom_id res chain seq x y z
N LEU A 1 -17.65 12.33 -4.59
CA LEU A 1 -17.77 13.49 -3.68
C LEU A 1 -18.96 14.39 -3.99
N LEU A 2 -19.42 14.45 -5.24
CA LEU A 2 -20.60 15.22 -5.63
C LEU A 2 -21.84 14.88 -4.77
N TRP A 3 -22.07 13.60 -4.47
CA TRP A 3 -23.15 13.20 -3.55
C TRP A 3 -22.99 13.77 -2.14
N ILE A 4 -21.78 13.71 -1.56
CA ILE A 4 -21.49 14.29 -0.24
C ILE A 4 -21.70 15.81 -0.26
N PHE A 5 -21.36 16.49 -1.35
CA PHE A 5 -21.63 17.92 -1.51
C PHE A 5 -23.13 18.22 -1.48
N ILE A 6 -23.94 17.48 -2.25
CA ILE A 6 -25.40 17.64 -2.28
C ILE A 6 -25.99 17.40 -0.87
N THR A 7 -25.62 16.32 -0.21
CA THR A 7 -26.15 16.01 1.12
C THR A 7 -25.62 16.92 2.23
N SER A 8 -24.47 17.59 2.03
CA SER A 8 -23.96 18.59 2.97
C SER A 8 -24.82 19.86 2.98
N ILE A 9 -25.51 20.18 1.88
CA ILE A 9 -26.40 21.35 1.78
C ILE A 9 -27.67 21.13 2.63
N THR A 10 -28.20 19.91 2.65
CA THR A 10 -29.45 19.56 3.35
C THR A 10 -29.20 18.94 4.73
N SER A 11 -27.97 19.01 5.26
CA SER A 11 -27.59 18.38 6.53
C SER A 11 -28.03 19.23 7.73
N ASP A 12 -28.39 18.59 8.85
CA ASP A 12 -28.69 19.28 10.12
C ASP A 12 -27.48 20.08 10.66
N LEU A 13 -26.26 19.65 10.31
CA LEU A 13 -25.00 20.31 10.69
C LEU A 13 -24.14 20.61 9.44
N PRO A 14 -24.52 21.58 8.59
CA PRO A 14 -23.85 21.84 7.32
C PRO A 14 -22.35 22.12 7.47
N LEU A 15 -21.97 22.90 8.49
CA LEU A 15 -20.56 23.23 8.75
C LEU A 15 -19.70 21.98 9.00
N VAL A 16 -20.23 20.97 9.70
CA VAL A 16 -19.51 19.72 9.98
C VAL A 16 -19.43 18.87 8.70
N SER A 17 -20.53 18.79 7.95
CA SER A 17 -20.60 18.06 6.69
C SER A 17 -19.67 18.64 5.61
N PHE A 18 -19.57 19.96 5.51
CA PHE A 18 -18.58 20.62 4.64
C PHE A 18 -17.14 20.40 5.10
N LYS A 19 -16.85 20.41 6.41
CA LYS A 19 -15.52 20.02 6.92
C LYS A 19 -15.17 18.60 6.51
N PHE A 20 -16.11 17.66 6.61
CA PHE A 20 -15.93 16.29 6.14
C PHE A 20 -15.69 16.22 4.63
N LEU A 21 -16.45 16.98 3.83
CA LEU A 21 -16.25 17.06 2.38
C LEU A 21 -14.83 17.56 2.04
N VAL A 22 -14.35 18.61 2.71
CA VAL A 22 -12.99 19.14 2.52
C VAL A 22 -11.94 18.11 2.90
N ALA A 23 -12.10 17.41 4.02
CA ALA A 23 -11.20 16.32 4.41
C ALA A 23 -11.14 15.21 3.36
N ARG A 24 -12.27 14.88 2.71
CA ARG A 24 -12.31 13.88 1.62
C ARG A 24 -11.73 14.42 0.31
N LEU A 25 -11.95 15.71 0.00
CA LEU A 25 -11.35 16.37 -1.16
C LEU A 25 -9.83 16.41 -1.06
N TRP A 26 -9.27 16.58 0.14
CA TRP A 26 -7.82 16.59 0.35
C TRP A 26 -7.14 15.34 -0.23
N PHE A 27 -7.71 14.16 0.00
CA PHE A 27 -7.17 12.91 -0.56
C PHE A 27 -7.18 12.90 -2.09
N ILE A 28 -8.29 13.33 -2.72
CA ILE A 28 -8.37 13.35 -4.19
C ILE A 28 -7.44 14.42 -4.75
N ILE A 29 -7.48 15.64 -4.20
CA ILE A 29 -6.67 16.75 -4.72
C ILE A 29 -5.18 16.43 -4.60
N ALA A 30 -4.73 16.04 -3.41
CA ALA A 30 -3.33 15.72 -3.19
C ALA A 30 -2.91 14.49 -4.01
N PHE A 31 -3.55 13.33 -3.85
CA PHE A 31 -3.03 12.11 -4.44
C PHE A 31 -3.33 11.96 -5.93
N TYR A 32 -4.48 12.44 -6.41
CA TYR A 32 -4.84 12.33 -7.82
C TYR A 32 -4.13 13.41 -8.66
N PHE A 33 -4.25 14.70 -8.30
CA PHE A 33 -3.68 15.76 -9.15
C PHE A 33 -2.17 15.87 -9.01
N LEU A 34 -1.58 15.67 -7.82
CA LEU A 34 -0.12 15.56 -7.71
C LEU A 34 0.37 14.31 -8.43
N GLY A 35 -0.35 13.18 -8.33
CA GLY A 35 -0.03 11.97 -9.07
C GLY A 35 0.04 12.21 -10.57
N VAL A 36 -0.98 12.88 -11.14
CA VAL A 36 -1.01 13.25 -12.57
C VAL A 36 0.22 14.10 -12.93
N GLN A 37 0.56 15.11 -12.13
CA GLN A 37 1.72 15.96 -12.40
C GLN A 37 3.05 15.21 -12.26
N LEU A 38 3.18 14.35 -11.25
CA LEU A 38 4.38 13.59 -10.95
C LEU A 38 4.64 12.52 -12.03
N PHE A 39 3.60 11.87 -12.53
CA PHE A 39 3.71 10.81 -13.53
C PHE A 39 3.71 11.30 -14.98
N LYS A 40 3.62 12.61 -15.25
CA LYS A 40 3.88 13.19 -16.58
C LYS A 40 5.20 12.70 -17.17
N LYS A 41 6.22 12.55 -16.32
CA LYS A 41 7.49 11.93 -16.70
C LYS A 41 7.46 10.45 -16.33
N TYR A 42 7.44 9.56 -17.33
CA TYR A 42 7.40 8.10 -17.11
C TYR A 42 8.52 7.57 -16.20
N SER A 43 9.69 8.23 -16.16
CA SER A 43 10.77 7.85 -15.24
C SER A 43 10.35 7.95 -13.76
N ASN A 44 9.44 8.87 -13.43
CA ASN A 44 9.00 9.10 -12.06
C ASN A 44 8.12 7.98 -11.53
N ILE A 45 7.45 7.21 -12.40
CA ILE A 45 6.70 6.01 -11.99
C ILE A 45 7.66 5.03 -11.32
N LYS A 46 8.81 4.78 -11.95
CA LYS A 46 9.85 3.90 -11.40
C LYS A 46 10.39 4.43 -10.08
N VAL A 47 10.73 5.72 -10.02
CA VAL A 47 11.26 6.35 -8.80
C VAL A 47 10.24 6.26 -7.66
N PHE A 48 8.96 6.56 -7.95
CA PHE A 48 7.88 6.44 -6.98
C PHE A 48 7.72 5.02 -6.47
N SER A 49 7.70 4.02 -7.35
CA SER A 49 7.60 2.61 -6.95
C SER A 49 8.76 2.22 -6.03
N TRP A 50 9.99 2.59 -6.36
CA TRP A 50 11.16 2.27 -5.52
C TRP A 50 11.14 2.98 -4.17
N LEU A 51 10.79 4.27 -4.13
CA LEU A 51 10.65 5.00 -2.88
C LEU A 51 9.59 4.34 -1.99
N TYR A 52 8.44 3.99 -2.56
CA TYR A 52 7.38 3.31 -1.82
C TYR A 52 7.83 1.94 -1.31
N ILE A 53 8.43 1.10 -2.17
CA ILE A 53 8.92 -0.24 -1.81
C ILE A 53 9.94 -0.15 -0.66
N ILE A 54 10.91 0.77 -0.74
CA ILE A 54 11.96 0.90 0.27
C ILE A 54 11.35 1.38 1.60
N SER A 55 10.51 2.41 1.58
CA SER A 55 9.84 2.89 2.79
C SER A 55 8.92 1.85 3.41
N PHE A 56 8.18 1.11 2.58
CA PHE A 56 7.27 0.07 3.07
C PHE A 56 8.05 -1.13 3.62
N SER A 57 9.22 -1.43 3.08
CA SER A 57 10.10 -2.49 3.61
C SER A 57 10.54 -2.23 5.04
N ALA A 58 10.78 -0.98 5.43
CA ALA A 58 11.06 -0.63 6.83
C ALA A 58 9.89 -1.00 7.75
N ILE A 59 8.66 -0.75 7.30
CA ILE A 59 7.44 -1.12 8.04
C ILE A 59 7.29 -2.65 8.08
N ILE A 60 7.55 -3.35 6.97
CA ILE A 60 7.50 -4.81 6.92
C ILE A 60 8.46 -5.42 7.94
N VAL A 61 9.71 -4.94 7.99
CA VAL A 61 10.72 -5.43 8.95
C VAL A 61 10.26 -5.18 10.38
N TYR A 62 9.70 -4.01 10.68
CA TYR A 62 9.11 -3.70 11.99
C TYR A 62 7.97 -4.67 12.36
N THR A 63 7.03 -4.89 11.44
CA THR A 63 5.89 -5.78 11.63
C THR A 63 6.34 -7.23 11.85
N LEU A 64 7.31 -7.72 11.05
CA LEU A 64 7.86 -9.07 11.19
C LEU A 64 8.62 -9.24 12.51
N TYR A 65 9.37 -8.23 12.93
CA TYR A 65 10.05 -8.24 14.23
C TYR A 65 9.04 -8.36 15.37
N ASN A 66 7.96 -7.57 15.36
CA ASN A 66 6.91 -7.66 16.36
C ASN A 66 6.19 -9.00 16.33
N HIS A 67 5.94 -9.56 15.14
CA HIS A 67 5.39 -10.91 14.99
C HIS A 67 6.29 -11.96 15.64
N ALA A 68 7.61 -11.84 15.49
CA ALA A 68 8.56 -12.76 16.11
C ALA A 68 8.50 -12.71 17.65
N LEU A 69 8.29 -11.52 18.24
CA LEU A 69 8.15 -11.36 19.69
C LEU A 69 6.92 -12.07 20.27
N VAL A 70 5.88 -12.29 19.46
CA VAL A 70 4.63 -12.95 19.86
C VAL A 70 4.48 -14.34 19.22
N ASN A 71 5.59 -14.96 18.81
CA ASN A 71 5.63 -16.30 18.20
C ASN A 71 4.69 -16.46 16.98
N PHE A 72 4.49 -15.39 16.21
CA PHE A 72 3.65 -15.37 15.01
C PHE A 72 2.17 -15.78 15.27
N ASP A 73 1.61 -15.40 16.42
CA ASP A 73 0.19 -15.64 16.72
C ASP A 73 -0.74 -14.92 15.73
N GLU A 74 -1.59 -15.70 15.04
CA GLU A 74 -2.57 -15.22 14.05
C GLU A 74 -3.60 -14.25 14.67
N LYS A 75 -4.00 -14.43 15.93
CA LYS A 75 -5.01 -13.57 16.56
C LYS A 75 -4.46 -12.17 16.81
N ILE A 76 -3.17 -12.09 17.11
CA ILE A 76 -2.48 -10.83 17.41
C ILE A 76 -2.07 -10.14 16.11
N ALA A 77 -1.92 -10.90 15.01
CA ALA A 77 -1.62 -10.39 13.68
C ALA A 77 -2.41 -9.13 13.32
N ASN A 78 -3.71 -9.10 13.61
CA ASN A 78 -4.60 -7.99 13.29
C ASN A 78 -4.14 -6.60 13.77
N TYR A 79 -3.34 -6.53 14.85
CA TYR A 79 -2.94 -5.29 15.50
C TYR A 79 -1.43 -5.04 15.48
N ILE A 80 -0.62 -6.02 15.06
CA ILE A 80 0.85 -5.97 15.12
C ILE A 80 1.45 -4.92 14.17
N MET A 81 0.71 -4.54 13.13
CA MET A 81 1.13 -3.51 12.17
C MET A 81 0.98 -2.07 12.69
N SER A 82 0.34 -1.90 13.85
CA SER A 82 0.22 -0.60 14.52
C SER A 82 1.61 -0.12 14.96
N PRO A 83 1.94 1.19 14.83
CA PRO A 83 1.05 2.32 14.52
C PRO A 83 0.91 2.64 13.03
N PHE A 84 1.57 1.90 12.13
CA PHE A 84 1.65 2.26 10.71
C PHE A 84 0.41 1.84 9.91
N TYR A 85 -0.16 0.67 10.24
CA TYR A 85 -1.41 0.20 9.67
C TYR A 85 -2.39 -0.14 10.80
N ASN A 86 -3.61 0.40 10.68
CA ASN A 86 -4.68 0.16 11.64
C ASN A 86 -5.37 -1.21 11.44
N ASP A 87 -5.15 -1.86 10.29
CA ASP A 87 -5.80 -3.11 9.92
C ASP A 87 -4.87 -3.97 9.04
N HIS A 88 -4.74 -5.25 9.39
CA HIS A 88 -3.99 -6.24 8.63
C HIS A 88 -4.47 -6.42 7.19
N THR A 89 -5.76 -6.24 6.91
CA THR A 89 -6.33 -6.37 5.57
C THR A 89 -5.79 -5.29 4.63
N VAL A 90 -5.69 -4.05 5.11
CA VAL A 90 -5.13 -2.93 4.35
C VAL A 90 -3.63 -3.14 4.12
N TYR A 91 -2.92 -3.61 5.15
CA TYR A 91 -1.50 -3.97 5.04
C TYR A 91 -1.27 -5.07 3.98
N GLY A 92 -2.03 -6.16 4.03
CA GLY A 92 -1.96 -7.25 3.06
C GLY A 92 -2.35 -6.83 1.64
N ALA A 93 -3.34 -5.93 1.50
CA ALA A 93 -3.70 -5.36 0.19
C ALA A 93 -2.56 -4.54 -0.42
N MET A 94 -1.84 -3.74 0.39
CA MET A 94 -0.68 -2.99 -0.10
C MET A 94 0.48 -3.91 -0.50
N LEU A 95 0.72 -4.99 0.26
CA LEU A 95 1.71 -6.02 -0.13
C LEU A 95 1.36 -6.65 -1.49
N ALA A 96 0.10 -7.07 -1.65
CA ALA A 96 -0.38 -7.68 -2.90
C ALA A 96 -0.28 -6.72 -4.10
N MET A 97 -0.56 -5.42 -3.91
CA MET A 97 -0.51 -4.42 -4.97
C MET A 97 0.90 -4.24 -5.57
N PHE A 98 1.94 -4.34 -4.75
CA PHE A 98 3.33 -4.13 -5.19
C PHE A 98 4.05 -5.43 -5.61
N LEU A 99 3.47 -6.59 -5.36
CA LEU A 99 4.05 -7.88 -5.72
C LEU A 99 4.22 -8.07 -7.25
N PRO A 100 3.21 -7.76 -8.10
CA PRO A 100 3.38 -7.77 -9.55
C PRO A 100 4.42 -6.76 -10.06
N VAL A 101 4.54 -5.60 -9.40
CA VAL A 101 5.52 -4.56 -9.74
C VAL A 101 6.95 -5.05 -9.49
N LEU A 102 7.17 -5.71 -8.35
CA LEU A 102 8.46 -6.33 -8.00
C LEU A 102 8.81 -7.48 -8.95
N LEU A 103 7.82 -8.32 -9.30
CA LEU A 103 7.99 -9.37 -10.30
C LEU A 103 8.42 -8.79 -11.65
N PHE A 104 7.77 -7.71 -12.10
CA PHE A 104 8.14 -7.03 -13.33
C PHE A 104 9.57 -6.48 -13.30
N PHE A 105 9.99 -5.84 -12.20
CA PHE A 105 11.37 -5.34 -12.07
C PHE A 105 12.41 -6.46 -12.01
N SER A 106 12.08 -7.61 -11.40
CA SER A 106 12.97 -8.77 -11.30
C SER A 106 13.18 -9.47 -12.66
N LEU A 107 12.12 -9.60 -13.47
CA LEU A 107 12.15 -10.38 -14.70
C LEU A 107 12.49 -9.57 -15.96
N ASN A 108 12.24 -8.26 -15.95
CA ASN A 108 12.38 -7.45 -17.16
C ASN A 108 13.86 -7.27 -17.57
N LYS A 109 14.19 -7.74 -18.78
CA LYS A 109 15.56 -7.74 -19.33
C LYS A 109 16.19 -6.35 -19.44
N LYS A 110 15.40 -5.28 -19.52
CA LYS A 110 15.88 -3.89 -19.66
C LYS A 110 16.60 -3.34 -18.42
N TYR A 111 16.45 -3.99 -17.26
CA TYR A 111 17.08 -3.56 -16.02
C TYR A 111 18.47 -4.17 -15.81
N SER A 112 19.34 -3.42 -15.12
CA SER A 112 20.66 -3.91 -14.71
C SER A 112 20.55 -5.06 -13.73
N GLY A 113 21.59 -5.90 -13.67
CA GLY A 113 21.65 -7.06 -12.75
C GLY A 113 21.41 -6.66 -11.29
N SER A 114 21.97 -5.53 -10.84
CA SER A 114 21.79 -5.01 -9.49
C SER A 114 20.33 -4.66 -9.17
N ILE A 115 19.61 -4.04 -10.11
CA ILE A 115 18.19 -3.69 -9.91
C ILE A 115 17.35 -4.95 -9.83
N LYS A 116 17.62 -5.95 -10.69
CA LYS A 116 16.91 -7.23 -10.66
C LYS A 116 17.15 -7.96 -9.35
N PHE A 117 18.40 -8.01 -8.90
CA PHE A 117 18.77 -8.64 -7.63
C PHE A 117 18.12 -7.94 -6.44
N ALA A 118 18.14 -6.60 -6.40
CA ALA A 118 17.44 -5.83 -5.38
C ALA A 118 15.92 -6.10 -5.42
N ALA A 119 15.31 -6.08 -6.60
CA ALA A 119 13.87 -6.34 -6.77
C ALA A 119 13.51 -7.75 -6.30
N PHE A 120 14.36 -8.74 -6.57
CA PHE A 120 14.19 -10.11 -6.09
C PHE A 120 14.25 -10.20 -4.55
N LEU A 121 15.21 -9.51 -3.91
CA LEU A 121 15.28 -9.47 -2.44
C LEU A 121 14.02 -8.85 -1.82
N PHE A 122 13.55 -7.73 -2.36
CA PHE A 122 12.29 -7.11 -1.90
C PHE A 122 11.08 -7.99 -2.19
N LEU A 123 11.05 -8.68 -3.33
CA LEU A 123 9.98 -9.61 -3.67
C LEU A 123 9.88 -10.73 -2.63
N VAL A 124 11.01 -11.35 -2.25
CA VAL A 124 11.03 -12.38 -1.22
C VAL A 124 10.53 -11.82 0.12
N LEU A 125 11.01 -10.63 0.51
CA LEU A 125 10.54 -9.96 1.73
C LEU A 125 9.02 -9.74 1.72
N PHE A 126 8.45 -9.28 0.62
CA PHE A 126 7.02 -9.01 0.48
C PHE A 126 6.19 -10.29 0.50
N ILE A 127 6.67 -11.39 -0.11
CA ILE A 127 6.00 -12.69 -0.04
C ILE A 127 5.97 -13.20 1.41
N VAL A 128 7.10 -13.15 2.11
CA VAL A 128 7.18 -13.56 3.52
C VAL A 128 6.21 -12.74 4.37
N ALA A 129 6.23 -11.43 4.19
CA ALA A 129 5.32 -10.52 4.87
C ALA A 129 3.84 -10.80 4.58
N LEU A 130 3.51 -11.19 3.35
CA LEU A 130 2.14 -11.52 2.95
C LEU A 130 1.65 -12.82 3.59
N ILE A 131 2.54 -13.82 3.70
CA ILE A 131 2.24 -15.07 4.41
C ILE A 131 1.90 -14.77 5.87
N PHE A 132 2.75 -13.99 6.55
CA PHE A 132 2.53 -13.61 7.95
C PHE A 132 1.41 -12.57 8.16
N SER A 133 0.88 -11.99 7.08
CA SER A 133 -0.28 -11.10 7.16
C SER A 133 -1.61 -11.86 7.31
N TYR A 134 -1.65 -13.18 7.05
CA TYR A 134 -2.85 -14.05 7.13
C TYR A 134 -4.09 -13.58 6.32
N THR A 135 -3.94 -12.62 5.39
CA THR A 135 -5.05 -12.04 4.64
C THR A 135 -5.46 -12.90 3.45
N ARG A 136 -6.52 -13.70 3.60
CA ARG A 136 -7.04 -14.58 2.53
C ARG A 136 -7.42 -13.83 1.25
N ALA A 137 -8.04 -12.65 1.38
CA ALA A 137 -8.46 -11.83 0.25
C ALA A 137 -7.26 -11.39 -0.62
N ALA A 138 -6.10 -11.13 0.00
CA ALA A 138 -4.90 -10.72 -0.73
C ALA A 138 -4.37 -11.86 -1.61
N TRP A 139 -4.37 -13.10 -1.13
CA TRP A 139 -4.00 -14.28 -1.91
C TRP A 139 -4.90 -14.47 -3.13
N VAL A 140 -6.23 -14.34 -2.94
CA VAL A 140 -7.19 -14.44 -4.05
C VAL A 140 -6.93 -13.36 -5.09
N SER A 141 -6.66 -12.12 -4.67
CA SER A 141 -6.36 -11.03 -5.59
C SER A 141 -5.10 -11.27 -6.43
N LEU A 142 -4.07 -11.91 -5.86
CA LEU A 142 -2.84 -12.25 -6.58
C LEU A 142 -3.06 -13.34 -7.62
N VAL A 143 -3.87 -14.36 -7.31
CA VAL A 143 -4.20 -15.42 -8.27
C VAL A 143 -4.93 -14.87 -9.50
N VAL A 144 -5.76 -13.85 -9.32
CA VAL A 144 -6.47 -13.20 -10.45
C VAL A 144 -5.56 -12.25 -11.22
N ALA A 145 -4.56 -11.65 -10.57
CA ALA A 145 -3.71 -10.63 -11.16
C ALA A 145 -2.49 -11.18 -11.92
N LEU A 146 -2.02 -12.38 -11.59
CA LEU A 146 -0.89 -13.07 -12.22
C LEU A 146 -1.34 -14.01 -13.34
#